data_AF-A0ABD5R287-F1
#
_entry.id   AF-A0ABD5R287-F1
#
_cell.length_a   1.000
_cell.length_b   1.000
_cell.length_c   1.000
_cell.angle_alpha   90.00
_cell.angle_beta   90.00
_cell.angle_gamma   90.00
#
_symmetry.space_group_name_H-M   'P 1'
#
loop_
_entity.id
_entity.type
_entity.pdbx_description
1 polymer ?
#
loop_
_entity_poly.entity_id
_entity_poly.type
_entity_poly.pdbx_seq_one_letter_code
_entity_poly.pdbx_strand_id
1 'polypeptide(L)'
;MAGDDADGNAVDGTDAKGNAVDGTDAKGTDATGSDREPGPVGPEEIGPAGAVITVAFTGSVIAFAGFGLWVLLGEVGVVLAAIGLLVVFASPAAYLRYRRLYG
;
A
#
# COMPACT_ATOMS: atom_id res chain seq x y z
N MET A 1 -15.21 -31.98 10.71
CA MET A 1 -16.50 -31.51 10.20
C MET A 1 -16.50 -30.02 10.45
N ALA A 2 -16.44 -29.19 9.40
CA ALA A 2 -16.69 -27.76 9.56
C ALA A 2 -18.19 -27.62 9.80
N GLY A 3 -18.58 -27.05 10.93
CA GLY A 3 -19.98 -26.76 11.25
C GLY A 3 -20.07 -25.27 11.48
N ASP A 4 -20.94 -24.61 10.73
CA ASP A 4 -21.35 -23.24 11.04
C ASP A 4 -22.34 -23.29 12.22
N ASP A 5 -22.26 -22.32 13.12
CA ASP A 5 -23.29 -22.18 14.14
C ASP A 5 -24.62 -21.72 13.53
N ALA A 6 -25.69 -21.75 14.31
CA ALA A 6 -27.02 -21.37 13.84
C ALA A 6 -27.12 -19.88 13.39
N ASP A 7 -26.10 -19.07 13.71
CA ASP A 7 -25.99 -17.66 13.35
C ASP A 7 -25.09 -17.43 12.12
N GLY A 8 -24.50 -18.50 11.56
CA GLY A 8 -23.65 -18.46 10.36
C GLY A 8 -22.23 -17.97 10.62
N ASN A 9 -21.77 -17.98 11.87
CA ASN A 9 -20.38 -17.68 12.20
C ASN A 9 -19.52 -18.95 12.11
N ALA A 10 -18.28 -18.77 11.65
CA ALA A 10 -17.29 -19.83 11.66
C ALA A 10 -16.98 -20.22 13.12
N VAL A 11 -17.25 -21.47 13.46
CA VAL A 11 -16.84 -22.04 14.75
C VAL A 11 -15.37 -22.44 14.58
N ASP A 12 -14.47 -21.90 15.42
CA ASP A 12 -13.04 -22.23 15.43
C ASP A 12 -12.85 -23.75 15.60
N GLY A 13 -12.76 -24.44 14.46
CA GLY A 13 -12.54 -25.86 14.39
C GLY A 13 -11.05 -26.11 14.27
N THR A 14 -10.48 -26.87 15.19
CA THR A 14 -9.19 -27.51 14.96
C THR A 14 -9.41 -28.85 14.26
N ASP A 15 -8.54 -29.20 13.31
CA ASP A 15 -8.56 -30.53 12.72
C ASP A 15 -8.14 -31.60 13.76
N ALA A 16 -8.28 -32.88 13.43
CA ALA A 16 -7.91 -33.98 14.34
C ALA A 16 -6.41 -34.01 14.70
N LYS A 17 -5.59 -33.14 14.11
CA LYS A 17 -4.15 -32.98 14.36
C LYS A 17 -3.85 -31.68 15.13
N GLY A 18 -4.87 -30.89 15.48
CA GLY A 18 -4.75 -29.65 16.24
C GLY A 18 -4.42 -28.41 15.40
N ASN A 19 -4.49 -28.48 14.07
CA ASN A 19 -4.27 -27.32 13.21
C ASN A 19 -5.56 -26.51 13.07
N ALA A 20 -5.45 -25.17 13.10
CA ALA A 20 -6.56 -24.28 12.85
C ALA A 20 -7.10 -24.50 11.43
N VAL A 21 -8.41 -24.71 11.30
CA VAL A 21 -9.09 -24.77 10.01
C VAL A 21 -9.57 -23.37 9.68
N ASP A 22 -9.01 -22.76 8.63
CA ASP A 22 -9.41 -21.43 8.16
C ASP A 22 -10.89 -21.42 7.78
N GLY A 23 -11.73 -20.95 8.69
CA GLY A 23 -13.12 -20.63 8.44
C GLY A 23 -13.20 -19.32 7.67
N THR A 24 -13.68 -19.36 6.43
CA THR A 24 -13.98 -18.15 5.66
C THR A 24 -15.38 -17.69 6.05
N ASP A 25 -15.49 -16.54 6.71
CA ASP A 25 -16.77 -15.93 7.01
C ASP A 25 -17.45 -15.50 5.69
N ALA A 26 -18.72 -15.86 5.49
CA ALA A 26 -19.48 -15.52 4.29
C ALA A 26 -19.80 -14.01 4.16
N LYS A 27 -19.25 -13.17 5.05
CA LYS A 27 -19.44 -11.71 5.09
C LYS A 27 -18.19 -10.89 4.80
N GLY A 28 -17.09 -11.48 4.34
CA GLY A 28 -15.97 -10.73 3.75
C GLY A 28 -15.53 -9.55 4.60
N THR A 29 -15.51 -9.74 5.92
CA THR A 29 -15.00 -8.75 6.85
C THR A 29 -13.65 -9.25 7.30
N ASP A 30 -12.60 -8.62 6.79
CA ASP A 30 -11.19 -8.90 7.09
C ASP A 30 -10.91 -8.75 8.60
N ALA A 31 -11.33 -9.73 9.38
CA ALA A 31 -11.24 -9.74 10.83
C ALA A 31 -9.95 -10.41 11.28
N THR A 32 -8.78 -10.01 10.76
CA THR A 32 -7.46 -10.36 11.31
C THR A 32 -6.38 -9.41 10.81
N GLY A 33 -6.24 -8.26 11.49
CA GLY A 33 -5.20 -7.26 11.23
C GLY A 33 -3.91 -7.46 12.02
N SER A 34 -3.64 -8.64 12.58
CA SER A 34 -2.51 -8.81 13.50
C SER A 34 -2.07 -10.26 13.55
N ASP A 35 -1.40 -10.73 12.49
CA ASP A 35 -0.44 -11.87 12.44
C ASP A 35 -0.10 -12.31 10.98
N ARG A 36 -0.31 -11.47 9.96
CA ARG A 36 0.23 -11.77 8.62
C ARG A 36 1.71 -11.41 8.56
N GLU A 37 2.57 -12.42 8.54
CA GLU A 37 3.89 -12.32 7.91
C GLU A 37 3.68 -11.61 6.55
N PRO A 38 4.39 -10.50 6.25
CA PRO A 38 4.15 -9.75 5.01
C PRO A 38 4.42 -10.65 3.80
N GLY A 39 3.33 -11.14 3.20
CA GLY A 39 3.39 -11.89 1.96
C GLY A 39 3.86 -10.98 0.81
N PRO A 40 4.37 -11.56 -0.29
CA PRO A 40 4.66 -10.80 -1.50
C PRO A 40 3.40 -10.08 -1.98
N VAL A 41 3.44 -8.75 -2.07
CA VAL A 41 2.32 -7.93 -2.59
C VAL A 41 2.35 -7.88 -4.11
N GLY A 42 1.24 -8.27 -4.74
CA GLY A 42 1.07 -8.20 -6.19
C GLY A 42 0.83 -6.76 -6.67
N PRO A 43 1.20 -6.40 -7.93
CA PRO A 43 0.91 -5.07 -8.49
C PRO A 43 -0.58 -4.71 -8.49
N GLU A 44 -1.44 -5.73 -8.62
CA GLU A 44 -2.90 -5.64 -8.60
C GLU A 44 -3.50 -5.41 -7.20
N GLU A 45 -2.72 -5.67 -6.15
CA GLU A 45 -3.08 -5.41 -4.75
C GLU A 45 -2.66 -3.99 -4.30
N ILE A 46 -1.80 -3.32 -5.08
CA ILE A 46 -1.42 -1.93 -4.85
C ILE A 46 -2.58 -1.04 -5.27
N GLY A 47 -3.42 -0.70 -4.30
CA GLY A 47 -4.50 0.26 -4.51
C GLY A 47 -3.98 1.63 -4.95
N PRO A 48 -4.87 2.51 -5.45
CA PRO A 48 -4.52 3.86 -5.87
C PRO A 48 -3.71 4.67 -4.85
N ALA A 49 -3.96 4.46 -3.55
CA ALA A 49 -3.19 5.09 -2.47
C ALA A 49 -1.73 4.60 -2.41
N GLY A 50 -1.48 3.29 -2.61
CA GLY A 50 -0.14 2.72 -2.63
C GLY A 50 0.69 3.27 -3.78
N ALA A 51 0.09 3.38 -4.98
CA ALA A 51 0.75 3.96 -6.15
C ALA A 51 1.19 5.41 -5.92
N VAL A 52 0.35 6.23 -5.27
CA VAL A 52 0.67 7.62 -4.94
C VAL A 52 1.89 7.73 -4.02
N ILE A 53 1.93 6.87 -2.99
CA ILE A 53 3.02 6.82 -2.03
C ILE A 53 4.33 6.45 -2.71
N THR A 54 4.32 5.41 -3.56
CA THR A 54 5.52 4.99 -4.30
C THR A 54 6.08 6.13 -5.15
N VAL A 55 5.24 6.80 -5.94
CA VAL A 55 5.67 7.92 -6.79
C VAL A 55 6.20 9.10 -5.95
N ALA A 56 5.53 9.45 -4.86
CA ALA A 56 5.96 10.51 -3.97
C ALA A 56 7.30 10.17 -3.28
N PHE A 57 7.49 8.91 -2.90
CA PHE A 57 8.76 8.45 -2.34
C PHE A 57 9.89 8.58 -3.35
N THR A 58 9.69 8.11 -4.60
CA THR A 58 10.69 8.25 -5.66
C THR A 58 11.04 9.72 -5.93
N GLY A 59 10.03 10.60 -6.01
CA GLY A 59 10.26 12.05 -6.15
C GLY A 59 11.05 12.64 -4.99
N SER A 60 10.78 12.20 -3.76
CA SER A 60 11.51 12.64 -2.56
C SER A 60 12.99 12.23 -2.61
N VAL A 61 13.29 10.98 -3.03
CA VAL A 61 14.67 10.51 -3.20
C VAL A 61 15.42 11.36 -4.22
N ILE A 62 14.79 11.66 -5.37
CA ILE A 62 15.38 12.53 -6.39
C ILE A 62 15.61 13.94 -5.82
N ALA A 63 14.65 14.48 -5.07
CA ALA A 63 14.76 15.80 -4.48
C ALA A 63 15.93 15.90 -3.49
N PHE A 64 16.06 14.94 -2.58
CA PHE A 64 17.15 14.86 -1.61
C PHE A 64 18.50 14.64 -2.28
N ALA A 65 18.58 13.75 -3.28
CA ALA A 65 19.80 13.53 -4.05
C ALA A 65 20.22 14.80 -4.79
N GLY A 66 19.28 15.49 -5.44
CA GLY A 66 19.52 16.77 -6.10
C GLY A 66 20.00 17.85 -5.14
N PHE A 67 19.34 17.97 -3.98
CA PHE A 67 19.74 18.92 -2.94
C PHE A 67 21.14 18.62 -2.39
N GLY A 68 21.46 17.34 -2.16
CA GLY A 68 22.81 16.93 -1.76
C GLY A 68 23.86 17.21 -2.83
N LEU A 69 23.52 17.00 -4.10
CA LEU A 69 24.39 17.27 -5.24
C LEU A 69 24.59 18.77 -5.52
N TRP A 70 23.71 19.64 -5.03
CA TRP A 70 23.79 21.09 -5.26
C TRP A 70 25.15 21.68 -4.87
N VAL A 71 25.73 21.19 -3.78
CA VAL A 71 27.05 21.64 -3.30
C VAL A 71 28.18 21.29 -4.28
N LEU A 72 28.04 20.21 -5.07
CA LEU A 72 29.06 19.70 -5.98
C LEU A 72 28.84 20.12 -7.45
N LEU A 73 27.59 20.07 -7.92
CA LEU A 73 27.21 20.29 -9.32
C LEU A 73 26.46 21.61 -9.56
N GLY A 74 26.25 22.43 -8.53
CA GLY A 74 25.59 23.72 -8.65
C GLY A 74 24.19 23.60 -9.23
N GLU A 75 23.94 24.29 -10.34
CA GLU A 75 22.61 24.45 -10.95
C GLU A 75 21.93 23.12 -11.32
N VAL A 76 22.71 22.09 -11.69
CA VAL A 76 22.18 20.74 -11.96
C VAL A 76 21.52 20.14 -10.71
N GLY A 77 22.10 20.35 -9.52
CA GLY A 77 21.52 19.89 -8.26
C GLY A 77 20.21 20.59 -7.94
N VAL A 78 20.11 21.90 -8.23
CA VAL A 78 18.87 22.67 -8.08
C VAL A 78 17.78 22.14 -9.01
N VAL A 79 18.12 21.86 -10.27
CA VAL A 79 17.17 21.29 -11.25
C VAL A 79 16.67 19.92 -10.78
N LEU A 80 17.56 19.04 -10.31
CA LEU A 80 17.17 17.73 -9.77
C LEU A 80 16.27 17.88 -8.54
N ALA A 81 16.60 18.80 -7.63
CA ALA A 81 15.79 19.09 -6.47
C ALA A 81 14.37 19.54 -6.86
N ALA A 82 14.28 20.48 -7.82
CA ALA A 82 13.02 21.00 -8.33
C ALA A 82 12.18 19.93 -9.04
N ILE A 83 12.80 19.08 -9.87
CA ILE A 83 12.11 17.98 -10.55
C ILE A 83 11.57 16.97 -9.53
N GLY A 84 12.40 16.56 -8.56
CA GLY A 84 11.97 15.63 -7.52
C GLY A 84 10.77 16.18 -6.74
N LEU A 85 10.84 17.45 -6.35
CA LEU A 85 9.76 18.15 -5.64
C LEU A 85 8.50 18.27 -6.50
N LEU A 86 8.64 18.56 -7.80
CA LEU A 86 7.52 18.56 -8.76
C LEU A 86 6.84 17.19 -8.83
N VAL A 87 7.60 16.09 -8.88
CA VAL A 87 7.05 14.72 -8.88
C VAL A 87 6.28 14.43 -7.58
N VAL A 88 6.84 14.84 -6.43
CA VAL A 88 6.19 14.68 -5.12
C VAL A 88 4.80 15.33 -5.11
N PHE A 89 4.67 16.55 -5.62
CA PHE A 89 3.39 17.26 -5.60
C PHE A 89 2.44 16.87 -6.73
N ALA A 90 2.97 16.45 -7.88
CA ALA A 90 2.14 15.99 -9.00
C ALA A 90 1.36 14.71 -8.64
N SER A 91 1.94 13.82 -7.84
CA SER A 91 1.32 12.53 -7.48
C SER A 91 0.00 12.70 -6.68
N PRO A 92 -0.04 13.43 -5.55
CA PRO A 92 -1.29 13.73 -4.85
C PRO A 92 -2.29 14.52 -5.72
N ALA A 93 -1.80 15.45 -6.55
CA ALA A 93 -2.67 16.22 -7.43
C ALA A 93 -3.39 15.31 -8.45
N ALA A 94 -2.68 14.33 -9.02
CA ALA A 94 -3.25 13.34 -9.91
C ALA A 94 -4.29 12.46 -9.19
N TYR A 95 -4.01 12.04 -7.95
CA TYR A 95 -4.95 11.25 -7.16
C TYR A 95 -6.25 12.00 -6.84
N LEU A 96 -6.15 13.27 -6.43
CA LEU A 96 -7.31 14.11 -6.18
C LEU A 96 -8.15 14.29 -7.45
N ARG A 97 -7.50 14.42 -8.61
CA ARG A 97 -8.19 14.48 -9.90
C ARG A 97 -8.89 13.17 -10.23
N TYR A 98 -8.24 12.03 -10.02
CA TYR A 98 -8.83 10.71 -10.21
C TYR A 98 -10.09 10.52 -9.34
N ARG A 99 -9.98 10.84 -8.05
CA ARG A 99 -11.10 10.76 -7.10
C ARG A 99 -12.28 11.65 -7.49
N ARG A 100 -12.05 12.79 -8.12
CA ARG A 100 -13.14 13.67 -8.60
C ARG A 100 -13.86 13.14 -9.84
N LEU A 101 -13.19 12.34 -10.66
CA LEU A 101 -13.74 11.83 -11.92
C LEU A 101 -14.42 10.47 -11.76
N TYR A 102 -13.97 9.66 -10.79
CA TYR A 102 -14.37 8.26 -10.63
C TYR A 102 -14.80 7.89 -9.20
N GLY A 103 -14.90 8.87 -8.29
CA GLY A 103 -15.30 8.67 -6.90
C GLY A 103 -16.55 9.41 -6.50
#